data_AF-A0A0L8MWU9-F1
#
_entry.id   AF-A0A0L8MWU9-F1
#
_cell.length_a   1.000
_cell.length_b   1.000
_cell.length_c   1.000
_cell.angle_alpha   90.00
_cell.angle_beta   90.00
_cell.angle_gamma   90.00
#
_symmetry.space_group_name_H-M   'P 1'
#
loop_
_entity.id
_entity.type
_entity.pdbx_description
1 polymer ?
#
loop_
_entity_poly.entity_id
_entity_poly.type
_entity_poly.pdbx_seq_one_letter_code
_entity_poly.pdbx_strand_id
1 'polypeptide(L)' 'MRIATTVFLTDRTISPVRLAHSLEERGFSGLYLPEHTHIPVSRDTAAPMGGELPEMYGRTLD' A
#
# COMPACT_ATOMS: atom_id res chain seq x y z
N MET A 1 -21.34 -13.89 -1.04
CA MET A 1 -20.47 -12.85 -1.64
C MET A 1 -19.23 -12.72 -0.75
N ARG A 2 -18.01 -12.72 -1.32
CA ARG A 2 -16.77 -12.49 -0.56
C ARG A 2 -16.27 -11.09 -0.87
N ILE A 3 -16.12 -10.25 0.14
CA ILE A 3 -15.64 -8.87 0.01
C ILE A 3 -14.20 -8.83 0.49
N ALA A 4 -13.31 -8.19 -0.26
CA ALA A 4 -11.93 -7.96 0.14
C ALA A 4 -11.57 -6.49 -0.05
N THR A 5 -10.46 -6.06 0.53
CA THR A 5 -9.94 -4.71 0.36
C THR A 5 -8.47 -4.71 -0.03
N THR A 6 -8.07 -3.66 -0.72
CA THR A 6 -6.67 -3.37 -1.05
C THR A 6 -6.35 -2.00 -0.47
N VAL A 7 -5.25 -1.90 0.28
CA VAL A 7 -4.86 -0.65 0.96
C VAL A 7 -3.37 -0.42 0.78
N PHE A 8 -3.01 0.83 0.50
CA PHE A 8 -1.62 1.28 0.48
C PHE A 8 -1.19 1.63 1.91
N LEU A 9 -0.53 0.69 2.59
CA LEU A 9 -0.06 0.88 3.95
C LEU A 9 1.36 1.43 3.98
N THR A 10 1.63 2.31 4.93
CA THR A 10 2.94 2.87 5.22
C THR A 10 3.20 2.89 6.72
N ASP A 11 4.43 3.23 7.12
CA ASP A 11 4.81 3.50 8.52
C ASP A 11 3.96 4.58 9.21
N ARG A 12 3.24 5.41 8.43
CA ARG A 12 2.37 6.47 8.94
C ARG A 12 0.88 6.10 8.95
N THR A 13 0.52 4.88 8.58
CA THR A 13 -0.88 4.40 8.54
C THR A 13 -1.20 3.43 9.67
N ILE A 14 -2.43 2.91 9.72
CA ILE A 14 -2.78 1.79 10.59
C ILE A 14 -1.86 0.58 10.32
N SER A 15 -1.38 -0.08 11.38
CA SER A 15 -0.56 -1.28 11.20
C SER A 15 -1.34 -2.38 10.45
N PRO A 16 -0.69 -3.19 9.60
CA PRO A 16 -1.33 -4.31 8.90
C PRO A 16 -2.07 -5.26 9.84
N VAL A 17 -1.48 -5.55 10.99
CA VAL A 17 -2.06 -6.46 12.01
C VAL A 17 -3.38 -5.93 12.54
N ARG A 18 -3.40 -4.67 13.00
CA ARG A 18 -4.64 -4.04 13.50
C ARG A 18 -5.71 -3.93 12.42
N LEU A 19 -5.32 -3.64 11.18
CA LEU A 19 -6.26 -3.58 10.07
C LEU A 19 -6.85 -4.97 9.75
N ALA A 20 -6.00 -6.01 9.68
CA ALA A 20 -6.43 -7.37 9.41
C ALA A 20 -7.49 -7.84 10.42
N HIS A 21 -7.25 -7.66 11.73
CA HIS A 21 -8.24 -8.00 12.75
C HIS A 21 -9.55 -7.20 12.59
N SER A 22 -9.45 -5.90 12.32
CA SER A 22 -10.63 -5.04 12.11
C SER A 22 -11.46 -5.51 10.90
N LEU A 23 -10.81 -6.00 9.85
CA LEU A 23 -11.45 -6.52 8.64
C LEU A 23 -12.11 -7.87 8.89
N GLU A 24 -11.44 -8.78 9.61
CA GLU A 24 -12.00 -10.07 10.02
C GLU A 24 -13.27 -9.90 10.86
N GLU A 25 -13.25 -9.01 11.87
CA GLU A 25 -14.41 -8.66 12.70
C GLU A 25 -15.62 -8.16 11.88
N ARG A 26 -15.36 -7.58 10.69
CA ARG A 26 -16.37 -7.02 9.79
C ARG A 26 -16.76 -7.98 8.66
N GLY A 27 -16.24 -9.21 8.66
CA GLY A 27 -16.58 -10.24 7.68
C GLY A 27 -15.88 -10.08 6.33
N PHE A 28 -14.80 -9.30 6.24
CA PHE A 28 -13.98 -9.26 5.04
C PHE A 28 -13.25 -10.59 4.86
N SER A 29 -13.13 -11.00 3.60
CA SER A 29 -12.55 -12.27 3.18
C SER A 29 -11.09 -12.17 2.77
N GLY A 30 -10.50 -10.97 2.77
CA GLY A 30 -9.11 -10.76 2.38
C GLY A 30 -8.65 -9.30 2.52
N LEU A 31 -7.35 -9.16 2.76
CA LEU A 31 -6.59 -7.92 2.71
C LEU A 31 -5.44 -8.13 1.72
N TYR A 32 -5.37 -7.28 0.70
CA TYR A 32 -4.29 -7.26 -0.28
C TYR A 32 -3.46 -5.99 -0.11
N LEU A 33 -2.15 -6.13 -0.27
CA LEU A 33 -1.21 -5.01 -0.27
C LEU A 33 -0.59 -4.89 -1.67
N PRO A 34 -0.32 -3.67 -2.14
CA PRO A 34 0.45 -3.51 -3.37
C PRO A 34 1.90 -3.97 -3.15
N GLU A 35 2.60 -4.21 -4.26
CA GLU A 35 4.02 -4.56 -4.28
C GLU A 35 4.66 -3.83 -5.47
N HIS A 36 5.83 -3.22 -5.26
CA HIS A 36 6.50 -2.38 -6.25
C HIS A 36 8.01 -2.68 -6.36
N THR A 37 8.38 -3.91 -6.73
CA THR A 37 9.79 -4.36 -6.80
C THR A 37 10.74 -3.44 -7.60
N HIS A 38 10.22 -2.65 -8.54
CA HIS A 38 11.01 -1.90 -9.52
C HIS A 38 10.71 -0.39 -9.53
N ILE A 39 10.72 0.24 -8.36
CA ILE A 39 10.80 1.70 -8.29
C ILE A 39 12.27 2.12 -8.41
N PRO A 40 12.66 2.93 -9.42
CA PRO A 40 14.04 3.41 -9.52
C PRO A 40 14.44 4.14 -8.23
N VAL A 41 15.71 4.11 -7.85
CA VAL A 41 16.19 4.99 -6.75
C VAL A 41 16.45 6.40 -7.29
N SER A 42 16.92 6.51 -8.54
CA SER A 42 17.14 7.80 -9.21
C SER A 42 15.83 8.54 -9.46
N ARG A 43 15.87 9.88 -9.33
CA ARG A 43 14.80 10.84 -9.66
C ARG A 43 15.11 11.64 -10.93
N ASP A 44 16.06 11.21 -11.76
CA ASP A 44 16.47 11.91 -12.99
C ASP A 44 15.32 12.03 -14.01
N THR A 45 14.36 11.10 -13.95
CA THR A 45 13.14 11.13 -14.76
C THR A 45 11.93 11.29 -13.85
N ALA A 46 10.93 12.04 -14.32
CA ALA A 46 9.66 12.21 -13.63
C ALA A 46 8.95 10.86 -13.36
N ALA A 47 8.07 10.86 -12.35
CA ALA A 47 7.20 9.72 -12.08
C ALA A 47 6.30 9.41 -13.31
N PRO A 48 5.76 8.18 -13.45
CA PRO A 48 4.90 7.83 -14.58
C PRO A 48 3.67 8.75 -14.74
N MET A 49 3.18 9.32 -13.63
CA MET A 49 2.05 10.27 -13.61
C MET A 49 2.48 11.74 -13.83
N GLY A 50 3.77 11.99 -14.04
CA GLY A 50 4.37 13.32 -14.06
C GLY A 50 4.74 13.84 -12.66
N GLY A 51 5.73 14.73 -12.61
CA GLY A 51 6.20 15.34 -11.36
C GLY A 51 7.04 14.40 -10.48
N GLU A 52 7.11 14.76 -9.20
CA GLU A 52 7.83 14.01 -8.15
C GLU A 52 7.11 12.72 -7.77
N LEU A 53 7.88 11.67 -7.45
CA LEU A 53 7.31 10.44 -6.91
C LEU A 53 6.68 10.72 -5.53
N PRO A 54 5.41 10.34 -5.29
CA PRO A 54 4.80 10.53 -3.98
C PRO A 54 5.57 9.80 -2.87
N GLU A 55 5.72 10.44 -1.70
CA GLU A 55 6.50 9.93 -0.56
C GLU A 55 6.06 8.52 -0.13
N MET A 56 4.77 8.21 -0.25
CA MET A 56 4.22 6.90 0.13
C MET A 56 4.90 5.72 -0.58
N TYR A 57 5.36 5.90 -1.82
CA TYR A 57 6.07 4.85 -2.56
C TYR A 57 7.45 4.51 -1.97
N GLY A 58 8.05 5.38 -1.17
CA GLY A 58 9.27 5.08 -0.42
C GLY A 58 9.02 4.60 1.02
N ARG A 59 7.76 4.45 1.41
CA ARG A 59 7.33 4.10 2.78
C ARG A 59 6.36 2.93 2.83
N THR A 60 6.04 2.35 1.68
CA THR A 60 5.21 1.15 1.58
C THR A 60 5.91 -0.03 2.25
N LEU A 61 5.18 -1.13 2.41
CA LEU A 61 5.69 -2.34 3.07
C LEU A 61 6.42 -3.30 2.11
N ASP A 62 6.52 -2.91 0.84
CA ASP A 62 7.21 -3.62 -0.24
C ASP A 62 8.63 -3.09 -0.49
#